data_AF-A0A9E4SW18-F1
#
_entry.id   AF-A0A9E4SW18-F1
#
_cell.length_a   1.000
_cell.length_b   1.000
_cell.length_c   1.000
_cell.angle_alpha   90.00
_cell.angle_beta   90.00
_cell.angle_gamma   90.00
#
_symmetry.space_group_name_H-M   'P 1'
#
loop_
_entity.id
_entity.type
_entity.pdbx_description
1 polymer ?
#
loop_
_entity_poly.entity_id
_entity_poly.type
_entity_poly.pdbx_seq_one_letter_code
_entity_poly.pdbx_strand_id
1 'polypeptide(L)' 'MSSRFTEQETETYYDSEDAIYRSIWDEDGGVHWGVFDDTTGDDFLKACANLNEMMVAKGRIDSSSRVLDLGCGNGTTAI' A
#
# COMPACT_ATOMS: atom_id res chain seq x y z
N MET A 1 -0.53 14.99 20.09
CA MET A 1 0.72 14.20 20.00
C MET A 1 1.66 14.98 19.10
N SER A 2 2.89 15.30 19.53
CA SER A 2 3.88 15.87 18.61
C SER A 2 4.53 14.71 17.86
N SER A 3 4.45 14.70 16.53
CA SER A 3 5.22 13.76 15.71
C SER A 3 6.72 14.01 15.92
N ARG A 4 7.52 12.95 15.89
CA ARG A 4 8.99 13.04 15.93
C ARG A 4 9.58 13.60 14.63
N PHE A 5 8.85 13.42 13.53
CA PHE A 5 9.23 13.87 12.18
C PHE A 5 8.13 14.73 11.59
N THR A 6 8.51 15.74 10.85
CA THR A 6 7.61 16.58 10.05
C THR A 6 7.10 15.82 8.83
N GLU A 7 6.00 16.30 8.24
CA GLU A 7 5.49 15.77 6.97
C GLU A 7 6.54 15.90 5.86
N GLN A 8 7.27 17.03 5.82
CA GLN A 8 8.32 17.28 4.83
C GLN A 8 9.53 16.35 4.98
N GLU A 9 9.93 16.00 6.21
CA GLU A 9 10.97 14.98 6.45
C GLU A 9 10.50 13.59 5.99
N THR A 10 9.21 13.31 6.13
CA THR A 10 8.61 12.04 5.68
C THR A 10 8.57 11.97 4.15
N GLU A 11 8.12 13.05 3.50
CA GLU A 11 8.13 13.21 2.04
C GLU A 11 9.54 13.03 1.47
N THR A 12 10.51 13.76 2.00
CA THR A 12 11.91 13.70 1.53
C THR A 12 12.48 12.28 1.60
N TYR A 13 12.12 11.53 2.64
CA TYR A 13 12.54 10.13 2.77
C TYR A 13 11.92 9.23 1.71
N TYR A 14 10.60 9.30 1.49
CA TYR A 14 9.97 8.46 0.47
C TYR A 14 10.40 8.83 -0.95
N ASP A 15 10.64 10.12 -1.22
CA ASP A 15 11.19 10.58 -2.50
C ASP A 15 12.60 10.02 -2.76
N SER A 16 13.46 9.95 -1.74
CA SER A 16 14.82 9.45 -1.90
C SER A 16 14.89 7.93 -2.06
N GLU A 17 13.92 7.21 -1.47
CA GLU A 17 13.90 5.75 -1.44
C GLU A 17 12.97 5.11 -2.49
N ASP A 18 12.14 5.89 -3.21
CA ASP A 18 11.15 5.38 -4.18
C ASP A 18 11.76 4.41 -5.20
N ALA A 19 12.93 4.74 -5.76
CA ALA A 19 13.61 3.87 -6.70
C ALA A 19 14.01 2.51 -6.10
N ILE A 20 14.38 2.48 -4.81
CA ILE A 20 14.74 1.25 -4.11
C ILE A 20 13.49 0.41 -3.86
N TYR A 21 12.41 1.04 -3.36
CA TYR A 21 11.14 0.34 -3.12
C TYR A 21 10.57 -0.24 -4.40
N ARG A 22 10.59 0.51 -5.52
CA ARG A 22 10.13 -0.01 -6.81
C ARG A 22 10.96 -1.19 -7.32
N SER A 23 12.27 -1.18 -7.08
CA SER A 23 13.15 -2.26 -7.55
C SER A 23 13.04 -3.57 -6.77
N ILE A 24 12.58 -3.52 -5.52
CA ILE A 24 12.58 -4.69 -4.62
C ILE A 24 11.16 -5.17 -4.31
N TRP A 25 10.19 -4.26 -4.18
CA TRP A 25 8.84 -4.60 -3.71
C TRP A 25 7.86 -4.73 -4.85
N ASP A 26 7.69 -3.66 -5.61
CA ASP A 26 6.72 -3.59 -6.70
C ASP A 26 7.08 -2.46 -7.65
N GLU A 27 7.31 -2.77 -8.92
CA GLU A 27 7.63 -1.78 -9.94
C GLU A 27 6.51 -0.73 -10.10
N ASP A 28 5.26 -1.12 -9.82
CA ASP A 28 4.08 -0.26 -9.86
C ASP A 28 3.85 0.52 -8.55
N GLY A 29 4.75 0.39 -7.56
CA GLY A 29 4.83 1.27 -6.40
C GLY A 29 4.04 0.84 -5.17
N GLY A 30 3.59 -0.41 -5.08
CA GLY A 30 3.04 -0.99 -3.86
C GLY A 30 4.08 -1.05 -2.73
N VAL A 31 3.90 -0.22 -1.68
CA VAL A 31 4.78 -0.19 -0.50
C VAL A 31 4.03 -0.67 0.74
N HIS A 32 3.54 -1.91 0.70
CA HIS A 32 2.90 -2.56 1.84
C HIS A 32 3.07 -4.08 1.81
N TRP A 33 2.73 -4.74 2.92
CA TRP A 33 2.82 -6.18 3.05
C TRP A 33 1.72 -6.90 2.28
N GLY A 34 1.94 -8.18 1.98
CA GLY A 34 0.93 -9.09 1.46
C GLY A 34 0.43 -10.10 2.49
N VAL A 35 -0.76 -10.63 2.27
CA VAL A 35 -1.30 -11.80 3.00
C VAL A 35 -1.29 -13.00 2.06
N PHE A 36 -0.47 -14.00 2.39
CA PHE A 36 -0.30 -15.21 1.60
C PHE A 36 -1.34 -16.27 1.96
N ASP A 37 -1.85 -16.96 0.94
CA ASP A 37 -2.71 -18.14 1.06
C ASP A 37 -2.50 -19.12 -0.11
N ASP A 38 -3.32 -20.18 -0.14
CA ASP A 38 -3.23 -21.23 -1.17
C ASP A 38 -3.44 -20.70 -2.61
N THR A 39 -4.10 -19.55 -2.78
CA THR A 39 -4.36 -18.93 -4.09
C THR A 39 -3.26 -17.98 -4.54
N THR A 40 -2.49 -17.42 -3.59
CA THR A 40 -1.37 -16.53 -3.89
C THR A 40 -0.09 -17.32 -4.18
N GLY A 41 0.10 -18.48 -3.55
CA GLY A 41 1.39 -19.18 -3.59
C GLY A 41 2.50 -18.30 -3.00
N ASP A 42 3.68 -18.26 -3.63
CA ASP A 42 4.80 -17.41 -3.23
C ASP A 42 4.85 -16.04 -3.97
N ASP A 43 3.76 -15.69 -4.67
CA ASP A 43 3.67 -14.45 -5.45
C ASP A 43 3.33 -13.26 -4.53
N PHE A 44 4.32 -12.40 -4.30
CA PHE A 44 4.19 -11.25 -3.41
C PHE A 44 3.12 -10.26 -3.87
N LEU A 45 3.01 -9.97 -5.16
CA LEU A 45 2.03 -9.00 -5.67
C LEU A 45 0.60 -9.54 -5.52
N LYS A 46 0.40 -10.85 -5.71
CA LYS A 46 -0.89 -11.48 -5.39
C LYS A 46 -1.21 -11.42 -3.89
N ALA A 47 -0.21 -11.60 -3.03
CA ALA A 47 -0.40 -11.46 -1.60
C ALA A 47 -0.77 -10.02 -1.20
N CYS A 48 -0.18 -9.01 -1.83
CA CYS A 48 -0.54 -7.60 -1.66
C CYS A 48 -2.00 -7.34 -2.10
N ALA A 49 -2.39 -7.84 -3.27
CA ALA A 49 -3.77 -7.73 -3.75
C ALA A 49 -4.77 -8.43 -2.80
N ASN A 50 -4.41 -9.61 -2.27
CA ASN A 50 -5.24 -10.31 -1.30
C ASN A 50 -5.46 -9.49 -0.02
N LEU A 51 -4.42 -8.81 0.48
CA LEU A 51 -4.58 -7.91 1.62
C LEU A 51 -5.55 -6.76 1.28
N ASN A 52 -5.45 -6.16 0.10
CA ASN A 52 -6.36 -5.09 -0.33
C ASN A 52 -7.82 -5.55 -0.32
N GLU A 53 -8.11 -6.71 -0.91
CA GLU A 53 -9.45 -7.32 -0.90
C GLU A 53 -9.95 -7.57 0.53
N MET A 54 -9.08 -8.09 1.41
CA MET A 54 -9.43 -8.29 2.82
C MET A 54 -9.76 -6.97 3.53
N MET A 55 -9.03 -5.88 3.25
CA MET A 55 -9.30 -4.56 3.82
C MET A 55 -10.62 -3.99 3.33
N VAL A 56 -10.89 -4.06 2.02
CA VAL A 56 -12.16 -3.63 1.39
C VAL A 56 -13.34 -4.38 2.03
N ALA A 57 -13.25 -5.71 2.13
CA ALA A 57 -14.28 -6.54 2.73
C ALA A 57 -14.51 -6.22 4.22
N LYS A 58 -13.43 -6.06 5.00
CA LYS A 58 -13.53 -5.72 6.44
C LYS A 58 -14.07 -4.31 6.65
N GLY A 59 -13.69 -3.37 5.78
CA GLY A 59 -14.19 -2.00 5.76
C GLY A 59 -15.63 -1.89 5.25
N ARG A 60 -16.18 -2.97 4.67
CA ARG A 60 -17.50 -3.01 4.02
C ARG A 60 -17.62 -1.93 2.94
N ILE A 61 -16.51 -1.70 2.24
CA ILE A 61 -16.45 -0.75 1.13
C ILE A 61 -17.15 -1.41 -0.07
N ASP A 62 -18.05 -0.65 -0.69
CA ASP A 62 -18.78 -1.05 -1.89
C ASP A 62 -18.81 0.09 -2.91
N SER A 63 -19.47 -0.13 -4.05
CA SER A 63 -19.55 0.84 -5.15
C SER A 63 -20.27 2.15 -4.79
N SER A 64 -20.95 2.23 -3.64
CA SER A 64 -21.60 3.45 -3.15
C SER A 64 -20.71 4.25 -2.18
N SER A 65 -19.60 3.66 -1.75
CA SER A 65 -18.69 4.23 -0.75
C SER A 65 -17.84 5.35 -1.35
N ARG A 66 -17.51 6.35 -0.52
CA ARG A 66 -16.47 7.35 -0.81
C ARG A 66 -15.31 7.10 0.14
N VAL A 67 -14.19 6.66 -0.41
CA VAL A 67 -13.03 6.19 0.36
C VAL A 67 -11.97 7.29 0.44
N LEU A 68 -11.38 7.47 1.62
CA LEU A 68 -10.19 8.29 1.83
C LEU A 68 -9.04 7.34 2.16
N ASP A 69 -8.07 7.25 1.26
CA ASP A 69 -6.83 6.52 1.49
C ASP A 69 -5.77 7.47 2.09
N LEU A 70 -5.49 7.29 3.38
CA LEU A 70 -4.57 8.15 4.14
C LEU A 70 -3.16 7.55 4.12
N GLY A 71 -2.24 8.24 3.45
CA GLY A 71 -0.89 7.71 3.22
C GLY A 71 -0.86 6.71 2.07
N CYS A 72 -1.48 7.08 0.94
CA CYS A 72 -1.72 6.22 -0.22
C CYS A 72 -0.46 5.75 -0.97
N GLY A 73 0.75 6.11 -0.51
CA GLY A 73 2.00 5.82 -1.21
C GLY A 73 1.95 6.34 -2.65
N ASN A 74 2.25 5.45 -3.60
CA ASN A 74 2.17 5.75 -5.03
C ASN A 74 0.74 5.64 -5.62
N GLY A 75 -0.27 5.36 -4.79
CA GLY A 75 -1.68 5.33 -5.15
C GLY A 75 -2.21 3.98 -5.66
N THR A 76 -1.37 2.95 -5.72
CA THR A 76 -1.69 1.65 -6.36
C THR A 76 -2.84 0.90 -5.69
N THR A 77 -3.05 1.08 -4.38
CA THR A 77 -4.18 0.49 -3.63
C THR A 77 -5.54 1.08 -4.01
N ALA A 78 -5.56 2.32 -4.52
CA ALA A 78 -6.78 3.05 -4.81
C ALA A 78 -7.25 2.94 -6.28
N ILE A 79 -6.53 2.16 -7.11
CA ILE A 79 -6.81 1.94 -8.54
C ILE A 79 -7.60 0.65 -8.72
#